data_AF-A0A6P5GM48-F1
#
_entry.id   AF-A0A6P5GM48-F1
#
_cell.length_a   1.000
_cell.length_b   1.000
_cell.length_c   1.000
_cell.angle_alpha   90.00
_cell.angle_beta   90.00
_cell.angle_gamma   90.00
#
_symmetry.space_group_name_H-M   'P 1'
#
loop_
_entity.id
_entity.type
_entity.pdbx_description
1 polymer ?
#
loop_
_entity_poly.entity_id
_entity_poly.type
_entity_poly.pdbx_seq_one_letter_code
_entity_poly.pdbx_strand_id
1 'polypeptide(L)'
;MASRTISKDIITLKGSAAIVGEFFGYAANSILYNRGVYPEESFAKVKKYGLTMLLTQDDGVKSFIASLTSQLSEWLESGKLQRVVLVIMSKATSEVLERWNFNIETDAEVVEKGVIREKSDKEIMREIQAIMRQIASCITYLPCLDEPCVFDVLAYTDKDVAVPFTWIESDAKLIQNPQMVKLHSFDTKIHKVDTLVSYKNDEWDEQ
;
A
#
# COMPACT_ATOMS: atom_id res chain seq x y z
N MET A 1 9.38 -41.94 -0.81
CA MET A 1 8.73 -40.67 -1.21
C MET A 1 8.68 -39.77 0.02
N ALA A 2 9.49 -38.71 0.07
CA ALA A 2 9.50 -37.80 1.21
C ALA A 2 8.31 -36.82 1.08
N SER A 3 7.35 -36.92 2.00
CA SER A 3 6.29 -35.94 2.14
C SER A 3 6.92 -34.60 2.51
N ARG A 4 6.84 -33.60 1.61
CA ARG A 4 7.22 -32.22 1.92
C ARG A 4 6.20 -31.67 2.91
N THR A 5 6.49 -31.75 4.20
CA THR A 5 5.76 -31.01 5.21
C THR A 5 5.95 -29.52 4.92
N ILE A 6 4.91 -28.84 4.44
CA ILE A 6 4.89 -27.38 4.36
C ILE A 6 4.82 -26.92 5.82
N SER A 7 5.90 -26.36 6.36
CA SER A 7 5.84 -25.75 7.70
C SER A 7 4.91 -24.56 7.59
N LYS A 8 3.80 -24.62 8.33
CA LYS A 8 2.97 -23.45 8.57
C LYS A 8 3.51 -22.79 9.83
N ASP A 9 3.82 -21.52 9.72
CA ASP A 9 4.31 -20.74 10.84
C ASP A 9 3.12 -20.05 11.51
N ILE A 10 3.20 -19.90 12.83
CA ILE A 10 2.20 -19.16 13.60
C ILE A 10 2.34 -17.68 13.24
N ILE A 11 1.28 -17.10 12.70
CA ILE A 11 1.20 -15.67 12.42
C ILE A 11 0.57 -15.00 13.64
N THR A 12 1.30 -14.08 14.24
CA THR A 12 0.79 -13.23 15.33
C THR A 12 0.17 -11.96 14.75
N LEU A 13 -0.73 -11.31 15.50
CA LEU A 13 -1.31 -10.03 15.11
C LEU A 13 -0.23 -8.97 14.79
N LYS A 14 0.76 -8.85 15.69
CA LYS A 14 1.92 -7.99 15.51
C LYS A 14 2.78 -8.37 14.29
N GLY A 15 3.00 -9.67 14.07
CA GLY A 15 3.72 -10.16 12.90
C GLY A 15 3.00 -9.81 11.60
N SER A 16 1.68 -10.00 11.57
CA SER A 16 0.85 -9.62 10.42
C SER A 16 0.83 -8.11 10.18
N ALA A 17 0.68 -7.30 11.22
CA ALA A 17 0.75 -5.84 11.12
C ALA A 17 2.09 -5.36 10.55
N ALA A 18 3.21 -5.95 11.01
CA ALA A 18 4.54 -5.66 10.48
C ALA A 18 4.68 -6.03 9.00
N ILE A 19 4.12 -7.17 8.56
CA ILE A 19 4.11 -7.59 7.15
C ILE A 19 3.35 -6.58 6.29
N VAL A 20 2.16 -6.15 6.74
CA VAL A 20 1.32 -5.20 6.00
C VAL A 20 1.97 -3.82 5.95
N GLY A 21 2.53 -3.33 7.06
CA GLY A 21 3.26 -2.06 7.11
C GLY A 21 4.49 -2.07 6.21
N GLU A 22 5.27 -3.16 6.23
CA GLU A 22 6.42 -3.33 5.34
C GLU A 22 5.99 -3.36 3.86
N PHE A 23 4.96 -4.15 3.53
CA PHE A 23 4.38 -4.17 2.19
C PHE A 23 4.02 -2.76 1.71
N PHE A 24 3.30 -1.99 2.53
CA PHE A 24 2.88 -0.64 2.16
C PHE A 24 4.09 0.28 1.91
N GLY A 25 5.14 0.21 2.75
CA GLY A 25 6.37 0.97 2.54
C GLY A 25 7.03 0.68 1.19
N TYR A 26 7.12 -0.59 0.79
CA TYR A 26 7.64 -0.96 -0.53
C TYR A 26 6.70 -0.59 -1.68
N ALA A 27 5.39 -0.71 -1.49
CA ALA A 27 4.38 -0.31 -2.47
C ALA A 27 4.45 1.19 -2.73
N ALA A 28 4.48 2.02 -1.69
CA ALA A 28 4.61 3.47 -1.79
C ALA A 28 5.88 3.86 -2.54
N ASN A 29 7.05 3.33 -2.15
CA ASN A 29 8.30 3.63 -2.87
C ASN A 29 8.24 3.21 -4.36
N SER A 30 7.66 2.05 -4.65
CA SER A 30 7.52 1.57 -6.03
C SER A 30 6.60 2.46 -6.85
N ILE A 31 5.48 2.91 -6.27
CA ILE A 31 4.55 3.85 -6.94
C ILE A 31 5.23 5.19 -7.19
N LEU A 32 5.91 5.77 -6.18
CA LEU A 32 6.59 7.06 -6.32
C LEU A 32 7.66 7.04 -7.41
N TYR A 33 8.41 5.94 -7.53
CA TYR A 33 9.37 5.76 -8.62
C TYR A 33 8.69 5.53 -9.97
N ASN A 34 7.78 4.55 -10.07
CA ASN A 34 7.18 4.14 -11.33
C ASN A 34 6.28 5.22 -11.96
N ARG A 35 5.72 6.12 -11.14
CA ARG A 35 4.91 7.26 -11.58
C ARG A 35 5.72 8.55 -11.73
N GLY A 36 7.04 8.51 -11.52
CA GLY A 36 7.92 9.66 -11.70
C GLY A 36 7.64 10.82 -10.74
N VAL A 37 7.04 10.57 -9.58
CA VAL A 37 6.77 11.60 -8.56
C VAL A 37 8.09 12.15 -7.98
N TYR A 38 9.07 11.26 -7.87
CA TYR A 38 10.45 11.60 -7.54
C TYR A 38 11.38 11.08 -8.63
N PRO A 39 12.52 11.75 -8.86
CA PRO A 39 13.42 11.39 -9.95
C PRO A 39 14.15 10.08 -9.64
N GLU A 40 14.55 9.35 -10.68
CA GLU A 40 15.09 7.99 -10.56
C GLU A 40 16.36 7.91 -9.71
N GLU A 41 17.22 8.92 -9.78
CA GLU A 41 18.46 9.04 -9.00
C GLU A 41 18.21 9.14 -7.48
N SER A 42 16.98 9.49 -7.09
CA SER A 42 16.57 9.52 -5.69
C SER A 42 16.19 8.13 -5.16
N PHE A 43 16.39 7.05 -5.92
CA PHE A 43 16.08 5.69 -5.48
C PHE A 43 17.29 4.75 -5.56
N ALA A 44 17.40 3.86 -4.58
CA ALA A 44 18.38 2.78 -4.58
C ALA A 44 17.69 1.42 -4.70
N LYS A 45 18.35 0.51 -5.41
CA LYS A 45 17.90 -0.87 -5.57
C LYS A 45 18.22 -1.70 -4.34
N VAL A 46 17.25 -2.42 -3.81
CA VAL A 46 17.40 -3.37 -2.71
C VAL A 46 16.75 -4.70 -3.05
N LYS A 47 17.27 -5.81 -2.52
CA LYS A 47 16.65 -7.13 -2.70
C LYS A 47 15.66 -7.39 -1.58
N LYS A 48 14.37 -7.49 -1.90
CA LYS A 48 13.32 -7.86 -0.95
C LYS A 48 12.27 -8.72 -1.63
N TYR A 49 11.70 -9.67 -0.90
CA TYR A 49 10.73 -10.63 -1.43
C TYR A 49 11.23 -11.35 -2.69
N GLY A 50 12.53 -11.61 -2.83
CA GLY A 50 13.09 -12.20 -4.06
C GLY A 50 12.95 -11.32 -5.32
N LEU A 51 12.62 -10.03 -5.16
CA LEU A 51 12.55 -9.02 -6.20
C LEU A 51 13.62 -7.95 -5.96
N THR A 52 13.98 -7.24 -7.03
CA THR A 52 14.72 -5.98 -6.92
C THR A 52 13.70 -4.88 -6.71
N MET A 53 13.61 -4.37 -5.50
CA MET A 53 12.75 -3.26 -5.09
C MET A 53 13.52 -1.95 -5.12
N LEU A 54 12.81 -0.84 -5.19
CA LEU A 54 13.38 0.51 -5.11
C LEU A 54 12.97 1.16 -3.80
N LEU A 55 13.92 1.81 -3.15
CA LEU A 55 13.71 2.59 -1.94
C LEU A 55 14.29 3.98 -2.11
N THR A 56 13.49 4.99 -1.76
CA THR A 56 13.90 6.38 -1.79
C THR A 56 15.16 6.60 -0.95
N GLN A 57 16.02 7.48 -1.44
CA GLN A 57 17.21 8.00 -0.78
C GLN A 57 16.97 9.39 -0.19
N ASP A 58 15.87 10.05 -0.54
CA ASP A 58 15.46 11.33 0.04
C ASP A 58 15.08 11.14 1.52
N ASP A 59 15.75 11.88 2.40
CA ASP A 59 15.59 11.72 3.85
C ASP A 59 14.22 12.20 4.34
N GLY A 60 13.60 13.16 3.65
CA GLY A 60 12.24 13.61 3.93
C GLY A 60 11.22 12.52 3.65
N VAL A 61 11.27 11.92 2.46
CA VAL A 61 10.38 10.82 2.06
C VAL A 61 10.64 9.57 2.92
N LYS A 62 11.91 9.23 3.21
CA LYS A 62 12.24 8.13 4.13
C LYS A 62 11.59 8.33 5.50
N SER A 63 11.76 9.52 6.09
CA SER A 63 11.23 9.84 7.42
C SER A 63 9.71 9.84 7.42
N PHE A 64 9.09 10.37 6.36
CA PHE A 64 7.65 10.33 6.16
C PHE A 64 7.12 8.90 6.09
N ILE A 65 7.68 8.04 5.23
CA ILE A 65 7.25 6.64 5.07
C ILE A 65 7.50 5.85 6.38
N ALA A 66 8.59 6.12 7.08
CA ALA A 66 8.87 5.47 8.38
C ALA A 66 7.84 5.85 9.45
N SER A 67 7.53 7.15 9.58
CA SER A 67 6.49 7.63 10.50
C SER A 67 5.11 7.04 10.16
N LEU A 68 4.78 7.04 8.87
CA LEU A 68 3.55 6.46 8.34
C LEU A 68 3.43 4.97 8.67
N THR A 69 4.43 4.16 8.31
CA THR A 69 4.41 2.71 8.55
C THR A 69 4.37 2.35 10.04
N SER A 70 4.99 3.17 10.90
CA SER A 70 4.85 3.04 12.36
C SER A 70 3.41 3.26 12.81
N GLN A 71 2.75 4.31 12.33
CA GLN A 71 1.36 4.60 12.69
C GLN A 71 0.39 3.55 12.14
N LEU A 72 0.59 3.10 10.89
CA LEU A 72 -0.22 2.05 10.29
C LEU A 72 -0.14 0.76 11.11
N SER A 73 1.04 0.41 11.63
CA SER A 73 1.23 -0.77 12.47
C SER A 73 0.39 -0.70 13.74
N GLU A 74 0.32 0.46 14.41
CA GLU A 74 -0.52 0.66 15.59
C GLU A 74 -2.03 0.51 15.28
N TRP A 75 -2.48 1.08 14.16
CA TRP A 75 -3.90 0.95 13.78
C TRP A 75 -4.27 -0.45 13.29
N LEU A 76 -3.33 -1.17 12.68
CA LEU A 76 -3.50 -2.58 12.32
C LEU A 76 -3.57 -3.48 13.56
N GLU A 77 -2.65 -3.28 14.52
CA GLU A 77 -2.64 -4.05 15.77
C GLU A 77 -3.89 -3.80 16.62
N SER A 78 -4.52 -2.64 16.51
CA SER A 78 -5.80 -2.35 17.16
C SER A 78 -7.02 -2.78 16.34
N GLY A 79 -6.83 -3.25 15.11
CA GLY A 79 -7.91 -3.66 14.20
C GLY A 79 -8.77 -2.51 13.66
N LYS A 80 -8.35 -1.26 13.86
CA LYS A 80 -9.13 -0.05 13.56
C LYS A 80 -8.84 0.53 12.17
N LEU A 81 -7.83 0.03 11.46
CA LEU A 81 -7.48 0.48 10.10
C LEU A 81 -8.30 -0.27 9.05
N GLN A 82 -9.07 0.48 8.25
CA GLN A 82 -9.92 -0.09 7.19
C GLN A 82 -9.32 0.08 5.79
N ARG A 83 -8.60 1.19 5.56
CA ARG A 83 -8.06 1.49 4.22
C ARG A 83 -6.89 2.47 4.32
N VAL A 84 -5.91 2.30 3.46
CA VAL A 84 -4.87 3.30 3.20
C VAL A 84 -4.96 3.71 1.73
N VAL A 85 -4.86 5.00 1.45
CA VAL A 85 -4.93 5.54 0.08
C VAL A 85 -3.72 6.43 -0.18
N LEU A 86 -2.88 6.06 -1.12
CA LEU A 86 -1.83 6.94 -1.65
C LEU A 86 -2.42 7.73 -2.83
N VAL A 87 -2.45 9.05 -2.69
CA VAL A 87 -3.03 9.97 -3.67
C VAL A 87 -1.89 10.64 -4.43
N ILE A 88 -1.97 10.67 -5.76
CA ILE A 88 -1.07 11.46 -6.61
C ILE A 88 -1.87 12.63 -7.17
N MET A 89 -1.33 13.84 -7.04
CA MET A 89 -1.99 15.08 -7.42
C MET A 89 -1.06 15.96 -8.23
N SER A 90 -1.63 16.78 -9.11
CA SER A 90 -0.91 17.87 -9.77
C SER A 90 -0.34 18.83 -8.72
N LYS A 91 0.95 19.15 -8.83
CA LYS A 91 1.57 20.17 -7.99
C LYS A 91 1.01 21.57 -8.27
N ALA A 92 0.58 21.83 -9.51
CA ALA A 92 0.13 23.14 -9.95
C ALA A 92 -1.34 23.41 -9.58
N THR A 93 -2.22 22.43 -9.78
CA THR A 93 -3.67 22.59 -9.63
C THR A 93 -4.22 21.96 -8.36
N SER A 94 -3.45 21.11 -7.67
CA SER A 94 -3.93 20.23 -6.60
C SER A 94 -5.04 19.27 -7.04
N GLU A 95 -5.21 19.07 -8.35
CA GLU A 95 -6.14 18.09 -8.89
C GLU A 95 -5.66 16.66 -8.62
N VAL A 96 -6.58 15.78 -8.25
CA VAL A 96 -6.28 14.37 -8.00
C VAL A 96 -6.23 13.59 -9.32
N LEU A 97 -5.07 13.01 -9.62
CA LEU A 97 -4.84 12.26 -10.86
C LEU A 97 -4.97 10.75 -10.64
N GLU A 98 -4.42 10.26 -9.52
CA GLU A 98 -4.46 8.84 -9.17
C GLU A 98 -4.75 8.63 -7.68
N ARG A 99 -5.43 7.52 -7.38
CA ARG A 99 -5.68 7.03 -6.02
C ARG A 99 -5.38 5.54 -5.95
N TRP A 100 -4.34 5.21 -5.21
CA TRP A 100 -3.91 3.85 -4.94
C TRP A 100 -4.51 3.41 -3.61
N ASN A 101 -5.58 2.64 -3.70
CA ASN A 101 -6.37 2.17 -2.58
C ASN A 101 -5.88 0.80 -2.13
N PHE A 102 -5.55 0.69 -0.85
CA PHE A 102 -5.22 -0.54 -0.15
C PHE A 102 -6.31 -0.78 0.89
N ASN A 103 -7.31 -1.58 0.53
CA ASN A 103 -8.41 -1.93 1.41
C ASN A 103 -7.97 -3.07 2.34
N ILE A 104 -8.21 -2.91 3.63
CA ILE A 104 -7.72 -3.82 4.67
C ILE A 104 -8.93 -4.43 5.37
N GLU A 105 -8.98 -5.76 5.37
CA GLU A 105 -9.93 -6.55 6.13
C GLU A 105 -9.16 -7.20 7.29
N THR A 106 -9.56 -6.89 8.52
CA THR A 106 -8.95 -7.44 9.74
C THR A 106 -9.87 -8.48 10.37
N ASP A 107 -9.29 -9.60 10.77
CA ASP A 107 -9.98 -10.66 11.50
C ASP A 107 -10.23 -10.25 12.96
N ALA A 108 -11.47 -9.87 13.25
CA ALA A 108 -11.89 -9.46 14.59
C ALA A 108 -11.69 -10.54 15.65
N GLU A 109 -11.76 -11.84 15.32
CA GLU A 109 -11.54 -12.89 16.32
C GLU A 109 -10.10 -12.93 16.82
N VAL A 110 -9.15 -12.56 15.96
CA VAL A 110 -7.73 -12.48 16.32
C VAL A 110 -7.51 -11.29 17.26
N VAL A 111 -8.15 -10.15 16.98
CA VAL A 111 -8.02 -8.93 17.79
C VAL A 111 -8.72 -9.07 19.13
N GLU A 112 -9.95 -9.57 19.16
CA GLU A 112 -10.78 -9.64 20.38
C GLU A 112 -10.48 -10.84 21.26
N LYS A 113 -10.22 -12.01 20.66
CA LYS A 113 -10.09 -13.30 21.37
C LYS A 113 -8.67 -13.86 21.31
N GLY A 114 -7.74 -13.22 20.60
CA GLY A 114 -6.37 -13.71 20.46
C GLY A 114 -6.27 -15.03 19.69
N VAL A 115 -7.21 -15.31 18.77
CA VAL A 115 -7.18 -16.55 17.97
C VAL A 115 -5.87 -16.64 17.19
N ILE A 116 -5.25 -17.82 17.23
CA ILE A 116 -4.02 -18.08 16.50
C ILE A 116 -4.34 -18.42 15.05
N ARG A 117 -3.60 -17.83 14.12
CA ARG A 117 -3.69 -18.11 12.69
C ARG A 117 -2.36 -18.66 12.19
N GLU A 118 -2.44 -19.50 11.16
CA GLU A 118 -1.28 -20.16 10.58
C GLU A 118 -1.29 -20.01 9.06
N LYS A 119 -0.16 -19.55 8.52
CA LYS A 119 0.10 -19.47 7.08
C LYS A 119 1.61 -19.50 6.88
N SER A 120 2.09 -20.09 5.79
CA SER A 120 3.54 -20.09 5.55
C SER A 120 4.01 -18.71 5.08
N ASP A 121 5.14 -18.24 5.59
CA ASP A 121 5.77 -17.00 5.14
C ASP A 121 6.01 -17.01 3.64
N LYS A 122 6.37 -18.17 3.09
CA LYS A 122 6.61 -18.35 1.65
C LYS A 122 5.35 -18.10 0.80
N GLU A 123 4.18 -18.47 1.28
CA GLU A 123 2.91 -18.18 0.60
C GLU A 123 2.61 -16.69 0.63
N ILE A 124 2.73 -16.06 1.81
CA ILE A 124 2.53 -14.61 1.98
C ILE A 124 3.49 -13.82 1.07
N MET A 125 4.77 -14.18 1.07
CA MET A 125 5.78 -13.55 0.22
C MET A 125 5.46 -13.68 -1.27
N ARG A 126 4.93 -14.83 -1.72
CA ARG A 126 4.54 -15.03 -3.13
C ARG A 126 3.35 -14.16 -3.52
N GLU A 127 2.37 -14.01 -2.64
CA GLU A 127 1.23 -13.13 -2.87
C GLU A 127 1.69 -11.66 -2.95
N ILE A 128 2.55 -11.21 -2.02
CA ILE A 128 3.16 -9.88 -2.06
C ILE A 128 3.96 -9.66 -3.36
N GLN A 129 4.76 -10.65 -3.79
CA GLN A 129 5.50 -10.57 -5.05
C GLN A 129 4.58 -10.35 -6.25
N ALA A 130 3.42 -11.01 -6.30
CA ALA A 130 2.47 -10.87 -7.40
C ALA A 130 1.93 -9.44 -7.47
N ILE A 131 1.60 -8.84 -6.33
CA ILE A 131 1.12 -7.46 -6.25
C ILE A 131 2.22 -6.48 -6.64
N MET A 132 3.44 -6.63 -6.12
CA MET A 132 4.56 -5.74 -6.47
C MET A 132 4.89 -5.77 -7.96
N ARG A 133 4.82 -6.96 -8.60
CA ARG A 133 4.98 -7.08 -10.06
C ARG A 133 3.84 -6.39 -10.81
N GLN A 134 2.61 -6.47 -10.30
CA GLN A 134 1.48 -5.77 -10.91
C GLN A 134 1.56 -4.26 -10.80
N ILE A 135 1.98 -3.73 -9.64
CA ILE A 135 2.25 -2.30 -9.45
C ILE A 135 3.32 -1.82 -10.46
N ALA A 136 4.34 -2.65 -10.73
CA ALA A 136 5.34 -2.32 -11.74
C ALA A 136 4.79 -2.43 -13.18
N SER A 137 3.91 -3.39 -13.46
CA SER A 137 3.33 -3.54 -14.81
C SER A 137 2.26 -2.50 -15.12
N CYS A 138 1.58 -1.97 -14.09
CA CYS A 138 0.37 -1.20 -14.31
C CYS A 138 0.58 0.16 -14.94
N ILE A 139 1.79 0.71 -14.80
CA ILE A 139 2.17 1.94 -15.48
C ILE A 139 2.02 1.88 -17.00
N THR A 140 2.04 0.69 -17.59
CA THR A 140 1.90 0.52 -19.05
C THR A 140 0.48 0.79 -19.55
N TYR A 141 -0.50 0.81 -18.66
CA TYR A 141 -1.91 1.06 -18.98
C TYR A 141 -2.50 2.24 -18.19
N LEU A 142 -1.70 2.91 -17.35
CA LEU A 142 -2.09 4.16 -16.72
C LEU A 142 -1.69 5.33 -17.63
N PRO A 143 -2.50 6.41 -17.72
CA PRO A 143 -2.15 7.61 -18.46
C PRO A 143 -0.78 8.20 -18.06
N CYS A 144 -0.13 8.91 -18.96
CA CYS A 144 1.14 9.58 -18.66
C CYS A 144 0.90 10.75 -17.70
N LEU A 145 1.77 10.91 -16.70
CA LEU A 145 1.77 12.09 -15.84
C LEU A 145 2.72 13.13 -16.44
N ASP A 146 2.18 14.02 -17.28
CA ASP A 146 2.98 15.00 -18.05
C ASP A 146 3.29 16.28 -17.26
N GLU A 147 2.93 16.32 -15.97
CA GLU A 147 3.15 17.46 -15.09
C GLU A 147 3.81 17.05 -13.76
N PRO A 148 4.53 17.98 -13.09
CA PRO A 148 5.08 17.71 -11.77
C PRO A 148 3.98 17.34 -10.79
N CYS A 149 4.11 16.17 -10.18
CA CYS A 149 3.15 15.65 -9.22
C CYS A 149 3.67 15.75 -7.78
N VAL A 150 2.73 15.79 -6.84
CA VAL A 150 2.97 15.56 -5.42
C VAL A 150 2.14 14.37 -4.97
N PHE A 151 2.49 13.79 -3.83
CA PHE A 151 1.71 12.70 -3.24
C PHE A 151 1.23 13.05 -1.84
N ASP A 152 0.15 12.40 -1.43
CA ASP A 152 -0.38 12.46 -0.08
C ASP A 152 -0.88 11.06 0.33
N VAL A 153 -1.06 10.82 1.63
CA VAL A 153 -1.56 9.54 2.14
C VAL A 153 -2.73 9.77 3.08
N LEU A 154 -3.84 9.09 2.78
CA LEU A 154 -5.04 9.07 3.61
C LEU A 154 -5.15 7.72 4.31
N ALA A 155 -5.56 7.73 5.57
CA ALA A 155 -5.93 6.53 6.32
C ALA A 155 -7.40 6.64 6.72
N TYR A 156 -8.15 5.56 6.46
CA TYR A 156 -9.53 5.43 6.90
C TYR A 156 -9.52 4.50 8.11
N THR A 157 -9.87 5.05 9.26
CA THR A 157 -9.97 4.33 10.52
C THR A 157 -11.39 4.35 11.04
N ASP A 158 -11.65 3.57 12.07
CA ASP A 158 -12.89 3.70 12.84
C ASP A 158 -13.03 5.13 13.43
N LYS A 159 -14.28 5.58 13.57
CA LYS A 159 -14.61 6.95 14.03
C LYS A 159 -14.20 7.24 15.48
N ASP A 160 -13.92 6.20 16.26
CA ASP A 160 -13.57 6.29 17.68
C ASP A 160 -12.04 6.31 17.90
N VAL A 161 -11.24 6.31 16.82
CA VAL A 161 -9.78 6.40 16.89
C VAL A 161 -9.37 7.83 17.17
N ALA A 162 -8.55 8.03 18.21
CA ALA A 162 -7.95 9.33 18.46
C ALA A 162 -6.99 9.69 17.32
N VAL A 163 -7.16 10.87 16.73
CA VAL A 163 -6.29 11.37 15.66
C VAL A 163 -4.92 11.71 16.27
N PRO A 164 -3.82 11.04 15.86
CA PRO A 164 -2.48 11.37 16.34
C PRO A 164 -2.09 12.79 15.94
N PHE A 165 -1.21 13.44 16.72
CA PHE A 165 -0.80 14.82 16.46
C PHE A 165 -0.16 15.05 15.07
N THR A 166 0.45 14.03 14.49
CA THR A 166 1.05 14.06 13.15
C THR A 166 0.03 13.89 12.02
N TRP A 167 -1.25 13.66 12.35
CA TRP A 167 -2.34 13.45 11.42
C TRP A 167 -3.43 14.49 11.62
N ILE A 168 -4.20 14.73 10.56
CA ILE A 168 -5.36 15.62 10.57
C ILE A 168 -6.52 14.96 9.83
N GLU A 169 -7.74 15.34 10.16
CA GLU A 169 -8.89 14.99 9.34
C GLU A 169 -8.76 15.64 7.95
N SER A 170 -9.06 14.87 6.92
CA SER A 170 -8.93 15.29 5.52
C SER A 170 -10.14 14.85 4.73
N ASP A 171 -10.41 15.53 3.61
CA ASP A 171 -11.40 15.09 2.65
C ASP A 171 -10.94 13.79 1.94
N ALA A 172 -11.86 13.12 1.27
CA ALA A 172 -11.57 11.83 0.66
C ALA A 172 -10.71 11.92 -0.60
N LYS A 173 -10.47 13.12 -1.15
CA LYS A 173 -9.71 13.37 -2.39
C LYS A 173 -10.18 12.49 -3.54
N LEU A 174 -11.49 12.45 -3.81
CA LEU A 174 -12.08 11.60 -4.83
C LEU A 174 -11.78 12.11 -6.24
N ILE A 175 -11.60 11.18 -7.18
CA ILE A 175 -11.54 11.48 -8.62
C ILE A 175 -12.96 11.41 -9.17
N GLN A 176 -13.34 12.35 -10.04
CA GLN A 176 -14.61 12.29 -10.75
C GLN A 176 -14.53 11.31 -11.92
N ASN A 177 -15.53 10.43 -12.05
CA ASN A 177 -15.63 9.41 -13.11
C ASN A 177 -14.32 8.63 -13.37
N PRO A 178 -13.70 8.03 -12.33
CA PRO A 178 -12.42 7.37 -12.50
C PRO A 178 -12.55 6.06 -13.27
N GLN A 179 -11.51 5.72 -14.03
CA GLN A 179 -11.27 4.34 -14.41
C GLN A 179 -10.62 3.61 -13.23
N MET A 180 -10.93 2.33 -13.08
CA MET A 180 -10.47 1.53 -11.93
C MET A 180 -9.87 0.22 -12.40
N VAL A 181 -8.69 -0.10 -11.88
CA VAL A 181 -8.03 -1.39 -12.10
C VAL A 181 -7.81 -2.06 -10.75
N LYS A 182 -8.38 -3.26 -10.61
CA LYS A 182 -8.16 -4.10 -9.44
C LYS A 182 -6.89 -4.93 -9.62
N LEU A 183 -6.00 -4.86 -8.64
CA LEU A 183 -4.79 -5.67 -8.57
C LEU A 183 -5.03 -6.89 -7.67
N HIS A 184 -4.04 -7.78 -7.59
CA HIS A 184 -4.07 -8.91 -6.67
C HIS A 184 -4.18 -8.44 -5.21
N SER A 185 -4.66 -9.36 -4.38
CA SER A 185 -4.68 -9.23 -2.93
C SER A 185 -3.70 -10.20 -2.30
N PHE A 186 -3.28 -9.92 -1.07
CA PHE A 186 -2.58 -10.89 -0.23
C PHE A 186 -3.28 -11.02 1.12
N ASP A 187 -3.09 -12.17 1.76
CA ASP A 187 -3.76 -12.52 3.00
C ASP A 187 -2.75 -13.12 3.98
N THR A 188 -2.71 -12.65 5.21
CA THR A 188 -1.87 -13.21 6.29
C THR A 188 -2.66 -14.17 7.19
N LYS A 189 -3.95 -14.36 6.91
CA LYS A 189 -5.00 -14.96 7.76
C LYS A 189 -5.45 -14.10 8.93
N ILE A 190 -4.85 -12.93 9.12
CA ILE A 190 -5.26 -11.93 10.11
C ILE A 190 -5.69 -10.66 9.37
N HIS A 191 -4.81 -10.15 8.51
CA HIS A 191 -5.10 -9.04 7.61
C HIS A 191 -5.13 -9.54 6.17
N LYS A 192 -6.16 -9.17 5.43
CA LYS A 192 -6.25 -9.29 3.98
C LYS A 192 -6.20 -7.90 3.36
N VAL A 193 -5.34 -7.73 2.36
CA VAL A 193 -5.14 -6.45 1.68
C VAL A 193 -5.51 -6.59 0.21
N ASP A 194 -6.58 -5.89 -0.19
CA ASP A 194 -7.00 -5.74 -1.59
C ASP A 194 -6.43 -4.43 -2.15
N THR A 195 -5.82 -4.49 -3.35
CA THR A 195 -5.22 -3.31 -4.00
C THR A 195 -6.05 -2.90 -5.22
N LEU A 196 -6.34 -1.60 -5.34
CA LEU A 196 -7.07 -1.02 -6.47
C LEU A 196 -6.51 0.37 -6.79
N VAL A 197 -6.22 0.62 -8.07
CA VAL A 197 -5.87 1.96 -8.54
C VAL A 197 -7.07 2.58 -9.23
N SER A 198 -7.41 3.80 -8.86
CA SER A 198 -8.34 4.67 -9.56
C SER A 198 -7.55 5.78 -10.22
N TYR A 199 -7.78 6.06 -11.49
CA TYR A 199 -7.10 7.14 -12.21
C TYR A 199 -8.09 7.95 -13.04
N LYS A 200 -7.75 9.22 -13.24
CA LYS A 200 -8.51 10.13 -14.09
C LYS A 200 -8.37 9.68 -15.55
N ASN A 201 -9.48 9.67 -16.28
CA ASN A 201 -9.45 9.41 -17.71
C ASN A 201 -8.96 10.67 -18.43
N ASP A 202 -8.03 10.54 -19.38
CA ASP A 202 -7.72 11.63 -20.28
C ASP A 202 -8.85 11.73 -21.30
N GLU A 203 -9.57 12.86 -21.32
CA GLU A 203 -10.66 13.11 -22.27
C GLU A 203 -10.20 13.16 -23.75
N TRP A 204 -8.92 12.89 -24.02
CA TRP A 204 -8.33 12.86 -25.37
C TRP A 204 -8.66 11.60 -26.16
N ASP A 205 -9.11 10.52 -25.53
CA ASP A 205 -9.44 9.26 -26.23
C ASP A 205 -10.86 9.22 -26.84
N GLU A 206 -11.66 10.28 -26.71
CA GLU A 206 -13.03 10.37 -27.26
C GLU A 206 -13.17 11.25 -28.52
N GLN A 207 -12.08 11.58 -29.24
CA GLN A 207 -12.14 12.29 -30.53
C GLN A 207 -11.59 11.50 -31.72
#